data_AF-D7KMR8-F1
#
_entry.id   AF-D7KMR8-F1
#
_cell.length_a   1.000
_cell.length_b   1.000
_cell.length_c   1.000
_cell.angle_alpha   90.00
_cell.angle_beta   90.00
_cell.angle_gamma   90.00
#
_symmetry.space_group_name_H-M   'P 1'
#
loop_
_entity.id
_entity.type
_entity.pdbx_description
1 polymer ?
#
loop_
_entity_poly.entity_id
_entity_poly.type
_entity_poly.pdbx_seq_one_letter_code
_entity_poly.pdbx_strand_id
1 'polypeptide(L)'
;MSSRGRSNTNSSRHRDTNAPSETTARTRQRYRWSPEQEKTLIELFDHAISMTNYTLKDPPPIGREYMVEKFNLAFNMSLSYGFFKNKLDEFKKAYKRWKELTRYTGITVDPETSTIYASDEWWMRESW
;
A
#
# COMPACT_ATOMS: atom_id res chain seq x y z
N MET A 1 51.66 48.00 29.24
CA MET A 1 52.83 47.69 28.39
C MET A 1 52.45 46.55 27.46
N SER A 2 52.78 46.73 26.18
CA SER A 2 52.44 45.87 25.02
C SER A 2 52.85 44.41 25.21
N SER A 3 52.16 43.45 24.59
CA SER A 3 52.61 42.96 23.28
C SER A 3 51.50 42.26 22.49
N ARG A 4 51.52 42.55 21.18
CA ARG A 4 50.69 41.98 20.12
C ARG A 4 51.33 40.69 19.60
N GLY A 5 50.51 39.74 19.17
CA GLY A 5 50.88 38.67 18.25
C GLY A 5 49.76 38.45 17.24
N ARG A 6 50.01 38.84 15.97
CA ARG A 6 49.10 38.72 14.81
C ARG A 6 49.16 37.31 14.18
N SER A 7 48.06 36.88 13.57
CA SER A 7 47.92 36.18 12.25
C SER A 7 46.48 35.64 12.18
N ASN A 8 45.50 36.24 11.48
CA ASN A 8 45.20 36.27 10.04
C ASN A 8 45.29 34.92 9.29
N THR A 9 44.15 34.33 8.94
CA THR A 9 43.93 33.68 7.63
C THR A 9 42.43 33.55 7.32
N ASN A 10 42.13 33.83 6.06
CA ASN A 10 40.85 33.87 5.39
C ASN A 10 40.15 32.49 5.24
N SER A 11 38.83 32.60 5.02
CA SER A 11 38.05 31.84 4.03
C SER A 11 37.73 30.37 4.31
N SER A 12 36.44 30.10 4.55
CA SER A 12 35.66 29.29 3.60
C SER A 12 34.17 29.44 3.92
N ARG A 13 33.44 30.09 3.01
CA ARG A 13 31.98 29.99 2.96
C ARG A 13 31.66 28.54 2.62
N HIS A 14 31.37 27.71 3.62
CA HIS A 14 30.69 26.45 3.38
C HIS A 14 29.30 26.78 2.84
N ARG A 15 29.17 26.66 1.51
CA ARG A 15 27.90 26.41 0.88
C ARG A 15 27.48 25.03 1.37
N ASP A 16 26.51 25.00 2.27
CA ASP A 16 25.73 23.79 2.54
C ASP A 16 25.00 23.43 1.25
N THR A 17 25.71 22.70 0.41
CA THR A 17 25.17 22.05 -0.76
C THR A 17 24.40 20.89 -0.18
N ASN A 18 23.11 21.11 0.11
CA ASN A 18 22.15 20.06 0.40
C ASN A 18 22.09 19.13 -0.81
N ALA A 19 23.06 18.21 -0.88
CA ALA A 19 22.92 17.00 -1.65
C ALA A 19 21.71 16.27 -1.07
N PRO A 20 20.69 15.94 -1.87
CA PRO A 20 19.59 15.15 -1.38
C PRO A 20 20.16 13.79 -0.97
N SER A 21 20.06 13.51 0.32
CA SER A 21 20.43 12.21 0.88
C SER A 21 19.79 11.10 0.06
N GLU A 22 20.58 10.10 -0.30
CA GLU A 22 20.18 8.91 -1.09
C GLU A 22 18.93 8.20 -0.53
N THR A 23 18.55 8.51 0.72
CA THR A 23 17.28 8.14 1.35
C THR A 23 16.04 8.62 0.57
N THR A 24 16.11 9.79 -0.09
CA THR A 24 14.98 10.37 -0.85
C THR A 24 14.81 9.72 -2.23
N ALA A 25 15.86 9.13 -2.79
CA ALA A 25 15.80 8.43 -4.07
C ALA A 25 15.13 7.04 -3.97
N ARG A 26 15.13 6.42 -2.78
CA ARG A 26 14.35 5.18 -2.52
C ARG A 26 12.83 5.40 -2.52
N THR A 27 12.35 6.65 -2.47
CA THR A 27 10.94 6.98 -2.21
C THR A 27 10.01 6.91 -3.43
N ARG A 28 10.37 6.26 -4.55
CA ARG A 28 9.43 6.09 -5.68
C ARG A 28 9.35 4.70 -6.31
N GLN A 29 9.91 3.67 -5.69
CA GLN A 29 9.39 2.33 -5.99
C GLN A 29 8.17 2.11 -5.10
N ARG A 30 6.98 2.29 -5.68
CA ARG A 30 5.73 1.86 -5.04
C ARG A 30 5.90 0.41 -4.63
N TYR A 31 5.70 0.13 -3.35
CA TYR A 31 5.71 -1.25 -2.84
C TYR A 31 4.75 -2.10 -3.68
N ARG A 32 5.25 -3.20 -4.25
CA ARG A 32 4.47 -4.11 -5.10
C ARG A 32 4.07 -5.32 -4.27
N TRP A 33 2.78 -5.45 -4.03
CA TRP A 33 2.19 -6.62 -3.38
C TRP A 33 2.28 -7.83 -4.31
N SER A 34 2.67 -8.99 -3.77
CA SER A 34 2.56 -10.26 -4.48
C SER A 34 1.16 -10.88 -4.30
N PRO A 35 0.67 -11.74 -5.20
CA PRO A 35 -0.62 -12.41 -5.03
C PRO A 35 -0.74 -13.17 -3.70
N GLU A 36 0.36 -13.79 -3.25
CA GLU A 36 0.42 -14.52 -1.98
C GLU A 36 0.24 -13.56 -0.80
N GLN A 37 0.90 -12.39 -0.84
CA GLN A 37 0.72 -11.35 0.17
C GLN A 37 -0.70 -10.79 0.18
N GLU A 38 -1.27 -10.53 -0.99
CA GLU A 38 -2.64 -10.05 -1.12
C GLU A 38 -3.64 -11.06 -0.53
N LYS A 39 -3.48 -12.34 -0.85
CA LYS A 39 -4.29 -13.43 -0.31
C LYS A 39 -4.17 -13.52 1.21
N THR A 40 -2.94 -13.58 1.75
CA THR A 40 -2.72 -13.65 3.20
C THR A 40 -3.29 -12.44 3.92
N LEU A 41 -3.21 -11.23 3.34
CA LEU A 41 -3.80 -10.05 3.94
C LEU A 41 -5.34 -10.17 4.04
N ILE A 42 -6.00 -10.69 3.01
CA ILE A 42 -7.46 -10.91 3.01
C ILE A 42 -7.84 -11.96 4.06
N GLU A 43 -7.12 -13.08 4.14
CA GLU A 43 -7.36 -14.13 5.15
C GLU A 43 -7.20 -13.60 6.58
N LEU A 44 -6.15 -12.82 6.84
CA LEU A 44 -5.93 -12.21 8.15
C LEU A 44 -7.00 -11.16 8.48
N PHE A 45 -7.49 -10.42 7.48
CA PHE A 45 -8.58 -9.47 7.66
C PHE A 45 -9.90 -10.19 8.03
N ASP A 46 -10.24 -11.26 7.32
CA ASP A 46 -11.43 -12.08 7.60
C ASP A 46 -11.40 -12.63 9.02
N HIS A 47 -10.26 -13.22 9.42
CA HIS A 47 -10.06 -13.69 10.78
C HIS A 47 -10.16 -12.56 11.83
N ALA A 48 -9.59 -11.39 11.54
CA ALA A 48 -9.67 -10.26 12.46
C ALA A 48 -11.10 -9.72 12.64
N ILE A 49 -11.95 -9.81 11.61
CA ILE A 49 -13.37 -9.46 11.69
C ILE A 49 -14.15 -10.56 12.43
N SER A 50 -13.82 -11.84 12.21
CA SER A 50 -14.50 -12.97 12.84
C SER A 50 -14.35 -12.97 14.37
N MET A 51 -13.28 -12.38 14.91
CA MET A 51 -13.12 -12.11 16.36
C MET A 51 -14.27 -11.30 16.97
N THR A 52 -15.02 -10.55 16.15
CA THR A 52 -16.20 -9.78 16.56
C THR A 52 -17.51 -10.45 16.18
N ASN A 53 -17.48 -11.73 15.79
CA ASN A 53 -18.61 -12.42 15.16
C ASN A 53 -19.18 -11.64 13.96
N TYR A 54 -18.32 -10.97 13.20
CA TYR A 54 -18.70 -10.13 12.05
C TYR A 54 -19.66 -8.96 12.38
N THR A 55 -19.72 -8.55 13.65
CA THR A 55 -20.55 -7.39 14.05
C THR A 55 -19.94 -6.06 13.60
N LEU A 56 -18.61 -5.98 13.47
CA LEU A 56 -17.90 -4.80 12.99
C LEU A 56 -17.51 -4.93 11.52
N LYS A 57 -17.48 -3.79 10.81
CA LYS A 57 -17.02 -3.71 9.41
C LYS A 57 -15.50 -3.61 9.29
N ASP A 58 -14.85 -3.09 10.32
CA ASP A 58 -13.41 -2.91 10.38
C ASP A 58 -12.85 -3.69 11.58
N PRO A 59 -11.61 -4.19 11.50
CA PRO A 59 -11.01 -4.98 12.56
C PRO A 59 -10.94 -4.17 13.86
N PRO A 60 -11.27 -4.78 15.01
CA PRO A 60 -11.04 -4.17 16.32
C PRO A 60 -9.52 -3.99 16.55
N PRO A 61 -9.09 -3.17 17.51
CA PRO A 61 -7.66 -2.93 17.77
C PRO A 61 -6.83 -4.21 17.89
N ILE A 62 -7.30 -5.20 18.65
CA ILE A 62 -6.64 -6.50 18.79
C ILE A 62 -6.54 -7.28 17.47
N GLY A 63 -7.55 -7.15 16.61
CA GLY A 63 -7.52 -7.73 15.27
C GLY A 63 -6.49 -7.05 14.37
N ARG A 64 -6.30 -5.73 14.49
CA ARG A 64 -5.28 -4.98 13.73
C ARG A 64 -3.87 -5.38 14.16
N GLU A 65 -3.64 -5.52 15.46
CA GLU A 65 -2.37 -5.99 16.02
C GLU A 65 -2.05 -7.41 15.54
N TYR A 66 -3.03 -8.31 15.62
CA TYR A 66 -2.91 -9.67 15.10
C TYR A 66 -2.52 -9.70 13.61
N MET A 67 -3.19 -8.90 12.77
CA MET A 67 -2.85 -8.81 11.35
C MET A 67 -1.40 -8.36 11.14
N VAL A 68 -0.96 -7.31 11.83
CA VAL A 68 0.41 -6.77 11.73
C VAL A 68 1.44 -7.81 12.14
N GLU A 69 1.24 -8.45 13.28
CA GLU A 69 2.16 -9.47 13.79
C GLU A 69 2.27 -10.66 12.82
N LYS A 70 1.15 -11.28 12.43
CA LYS A 70 1.16 -12.50 11.62
C LYS A 70 1.67 -12.25 10.21
N PHE A 71 1.27 -11.14 9.59
CA PHE A 71 1.73 -10.82 8.24
C PHE A 71 3.23 -10.53 8.21
N ASN A 72 3.72 -9.68 9.13
CA ASN A 72 5.14 -9.34 9.17
C ASN A 72 6.01 -10.54 9.50
N LEU A 73 5.54 -11.44 10.37
CA LEU A 73 6.23 -12.70 10.66
C LEU A 73 6.28 -13.60 9.41
N ALA A 74 5.16 -13.76 8.69
CA ALA A 74 5.07 -14.65 7.53
C ALA A 74 5.98 -14.23 6.37
N PHE A 75 6.15 -12.92 6.15
CA PHE A 75 6.92 -12.38 5.02
C PHE A 75 8.25 -11.73 5.41
N ASN A 76 8.65 -11.83 6.69
CA ASN A 76 9.83 -11.18 7.25
C ASN A 76 9.88 -9.67 6.96
N MET A 77 8.78 -8.98 7.28
CA MET A 77 8.56 -7.55 6.99
C MET A 77 8.35 -6.72 8.27
N SER A 78 8.21 -5.40 8.10
CA SER A 78 7.92 -4.44 9.17
C SER A 78 6.90 -3.39 8.72
N LEU A 79 5.79 -3.85 8.15
CA LEU A 79 4.70 -2.99 7.70
C LEU A 79 3.78 -2.60 8.86
N SER A 80 3.26 -1.36 8.81
CA SER A 80 2.25 -0.90 9.75
C SER A 80 0.84 -1.22 9.26
N TYR A 81 -0.14 -1.20 10.17
CA TYR A 81 -1.56 -1.37 9.80
C TYR A 81 -2.02 -0.34 8.75
N GLY A 82 -1.42 0.85 8.71
CA GLY A 82 -1.73 1.86 7.68
C GLY A 82 -1.48 1.37 6.25
N PHE A 83 -0.42 0.57 6.03
CA PHE A 83 -0.16 -0.07 4.74
C PHE A 83 -1.26 -1.06 4.37
N PHE A 84 -1.71 -1.84 5.36
CA PHE A 84 -2.76 -2.84 5.17
C PHE A 84 -4.09 -2.18 4.85
N LYS A 85 -4.45 -1.14 5.61
CA LYS A 85 -5.66 -0.35 5.36
C LYS A 85 -5.69 0.19 3.94
N ASN A 86 -4.58 0.79 3.48
CA ASN A 86 -4.51 1.32 2.12
C ASN A 86 -4.77 0.22 1.07
N LYS A 87 -4.15 -0.95 1.25
CA LYS A 87 -4.33 -2.08 0.33
C LYS A 87 -5.75 -2.67 0.37
N LEU A 88 -6.35 -2.77 1.57
CA LEU A 88 -7.74 -3.19 1.74
C LEU A 88 -8.71 -2.20 1.08
N ASP A 89 -8.44 -0.90 1.17
CA ASP A 89 -9.24 0.12 0.50
C ASP A 89 -9.12 0.01 -1.04
N GLU A 90 -7.96 -0.38 -1.57
CA GLU A 90 -7.80 -0.73 -2.99
C GLU A 90 -8.65 -1.95 -3.38
N PHE A 91 -8.64 -3.04 -2.59
CA PHE A 91 -9.48 -4.21 -2.85
C PHE A 91 -10.97 -3.88 -2.82
N LYS A 92 -11.43 -3.08 -1.84
CA LYS A 92 -12.82 -2.63 -1.75
C LYS A 92 -13.23 -1.84 -3.01
N LYS A 93 -12.35 -0.99 -3.54
CA LYS A 93 -12.59 -0.26 -4.79
C LYS A 93 -12.65 -1.19 -6.01
N ALA A 94 -11.70 -2.11 -6.13
CA ALA A 94 -11.68 -3.08 -7.22
C ALA A 94 -12.93 -3.96 -7.22
N TYR A 95 -13.37 -4.44 -6.05
CA TYR A 95 -14.59 -5.23 -5.90
C TYR A 95 -15.84 -4.44 -6.25
N LYS A 96 -15.95 -3.17 -5.84
CA LYS A 96 -17.08 -2.31 -6.24
C LYS A 96 -17.17 -2.17 -7.75
N ARG A 97 -16.03 -1.88 -8.41
CA ARG A 97 -15.96 -1.78 -9.87
C ARG A 97 -16.35 -3.10 -10.54
N TRP A 98 -15.84 -4.24 -10.05
CA TRP A 98 -16.22 -5.56 -10.54
C TRP A 98 -17.73 -5.79 -10.40
N LYS A 99 -18.31 -5.49 -9.24
CA LYS A 99 -19.76 -5.64 -8.97
C LYS A 99 -20.63 -4.73 -9.82
N GLU A 100 -20.15 -3.55 -10.19
CA GLU A 100 -20.81 -2.66 -11.13
C GLU A 100 -20.75 -3.24 -12.55
N LEU A 101 -19.57 -3.69 -12.97
CA LEU A 101 -19.39 -4.32 -14.27
C LEU A 101 -20.33 -5.51 -14.46
N THR A 102 -20.44 -6.41 -13.49
CA THR A 102 -21.30 -7.61 -13.56
C THR A 102 -22.80 -7.35 -13.78
N ARG A 103 -23.25 -6.09 -13.74
CA ARG A 103 -24.65 -5.69 -13.99
C ARG A 103 -24.93 -5.30 -15.43
N TYR A 104 -23.91 -5.08 -16.24
CA TYR A 104 -24.09 -4.65 -17.63
C TYR A 104 -24.48 -5.81 -18.54
N THR A 105 -25.18 -5.49 -19.63
CA THR A 105 -25.53 -6.45 -20.66
C THR A 105 -24.35 -6.66 -21.62
N GLY A 106 -24.17 -7.88 -22.11
CA GLY A 106 -23.12 -8.21 -23.08
C GLY A 106 -21.77 -8.58 -22.45
N ILE A 107 -21.74 -8.85 -21.14
CA ILE A 107 -20.58 -9.46 -20.48
C ILE A 107 -20.95 -10.85 -19.95
N THR A 108 -19.93 -11.69 -19.82
CA THR A 108 -20.02 -13.02 -19.21
C THR A 108 -19.05 -13.08 -18.04
N VAL A 109 -19.48 -13.65 -16.93
CA VAL A 109 -18.61 -13.89 -15.77
C VAL A 109 -18.30 -15.37 -15.68
N ASP A 110 -17.02 -15.70 -15.64
CA ASP A 110 -16.56 -17.06 -15.39
C ASP A 110 -16.94 -17.49 -13.97
N PRO A 111 -17.69 -18.58 -13.78
CA PRO A 111 -18.18 -18.98 -12.45
C PRO A 111 -17.08 -19.52 -11.54
N GLU A 112 -15.94 -19.99 -12.07
CA GLU A 112 -14.85 -20.57 -11.29
C GLU A 112 -13.85 -19.49 -10.85
N THR A 113 -13.46 -18.62 -11.77
CA THR A 113 -12.42 -17.61 -11.58
C THR A 113 -12.99 -16.22 -11.29
N SER A 114 -14.30 -16.02 -11.46
CA SER A 114 -14.95 -14.70 -11.40
C SER A 114 -14.39 -13.67 -12.41
N THR A 115 -13.73 -14.14 -13.46
CA THR A 115 -13.17 -13.31 -14.53
C THR A 115 -14.29 -12.76 -15.42
N ILE A 116 -14.24 -11.47 -15.75
CA ILE A 116 -15.20 -10.84 -16.67
C ILE A 116 -14.67 -10.98 -18.11
N TYR A 117 -15.46 -11.60 -18.97
CA TYR A 117 -15.25 -11.67 -20.41
C TYR A 117 -16.26 -10.78 -21.14
N ALA A 118 -15.75 -9.97 -22.06
CA ALA A 118 -16.55 -9.15 -22.97
C ALA A 118 -15.78 -8.99 -24.29
N SER A 119 -16.47 -8.64 -25.38
CA SER A 119 -15.80 -8.37 -26.66
C SER A 119 -14.98 -7.08 -26.59
N ASP A 120 -13.96 -6.95 -27.43
CA ASP A 120 -13.16 -5.72 -27.52
C ASP A 120 -14.04 -4.50 -27.88
N GLU A 121 -15.03 -4.69 -28.76
CA GLU A 121 -16.03 -3.67 -29.09
C GLU A 121 -16.80 -3.20 -27.85
N TRP A 122 -17.14 -4.11 -26.94
CA TRP A 122 -17.80 -3.79 -25.69
C TRP A 122 -16.91 -2.93 -24.79
N TRP A 123 -15.64 -3.33 -24.61
CA TRP A 123 -14.66 -2.59 -23.82
C TRP A 123 -14.36 -1.20 -24.39
N MET A 124 -14.37 -1.04 -25.72
CA MET A 124 -14.14 0.25 -26.38
C MET A 124 -15.35 1.20 -26.26
N ARG A 125 -16.57 0.67 -26.43
CA ARG A 125 -17.80 1.46 -26.37
C ARG A 125 -18.04 2.03 -24.97
N GLU A 126 -17.78 1.22 -23.96
CA GLU A 126 -18.07 1.56 -22.58
C GLU A 126 -16.85 2.25 -21.92
N SER A 127 -16.13 3.12 -22.66
CA SER A 127 -14.86 3.71 -22.21
C SER A 127 -15.01 4.37 -20.83
N TRP A 128 -14.38 3.77 -19.81
CA TRP A 128 -14.47 4.16 -18.39
C TRP A 128 -13.26 4.98 -17.91
#